data_AF-A0A3B9F2G4-F1
#
_entry.id   AF-A0A3B9F2G4-F1
#
_cell.length_a   1.000
_cell.length_b   1.000
_cell.length_c   1.000
_cell.angle_alpha   90.00
_cell.angle_beta   90.00
_cell.angle_gamma   90.00
#
_symmetry.space_group_name_H-M   'P 1'
#
loop_
_entity.id
_entity.type
_entity.pdbx_description
1 polymer ?
#
loop_
_entity_poly.entity_id
_entity_poly.type
_entity_poly.pdbx_seq_one_letter_code
_entity_poly.pdbx_strand_id
1 'polypeptide(L)'
;MSRRNPKGREINGVVLLDKDTGLSSNAALQKVKRLFFAKKAGHTGALDPLASGILPICLGQATKVAGFLLADDKRYFVRGQLGQITDTADAEGKVIKTQPFEHLTDEEIRNAVDHFVGDIKQVPPMYSALKKDGQPLYKLARQGIEIDRPARPVTIHNIDYLGY
;
A
#
# COMPACT_ATOMS: atom_id res chain seq x y z
N MET A 1 -9.23 -33.59 -10.05
CA MET A 1 -10.09 -32.56 -9.42
C MET A 1 -10.57 -31.58 -10.49
N SER A 2 -11.87 -31.58 -10.82
CA SER A 2 -12.48 -30.68 -11.79
C SER A 2 -12.25 -29.23 -11.39
N ARG A 3 -11.54 -28.45 -12.22
CA ARG A 3 -11.42 -26.99 -12.04
C ARG A 3 -12.82 -26.42 -12.24
N ARG A 4 -13.53 -26.20 -11.12
CA ARG A 4 -14.85 -25.55 -11.07
C ARG A 4 -14.77 -24.27 -11.89
N ASN A 5 -15.46 -24.27 -13.04
CA ASN A 5 -15.43 -23.14 -13.96
C ASN A 5 -15.94 -21.91 -13.18
N PRO A 6 -15.15 -20.82 -13.05
CA PRO A 6 -15.56 -19.70 -12.24
C PRO A 6 -16.87 -19.13 -12.82
N LYS A 7 -17.91 -19.03 -11.97
CA LYS A 7 -19.19 -18.42 -12.33
C LYS A 7 -19.01 -16.91 -12.50
N GLY A 8 -19.73 -16.29 -13.43
CA GLY A 8 -19.74 -14.85 -13.66
C GLY A 8 -19.78 -14.46 -15.14
N ARG A 9 -20.01 -13.17 -15.39
CA ARG A 9 -19.98 -12.51 -16.70
C ARG A 9 -18.53 -12.36 -17.20
N GLU A 10 -18.33 -12.59 -18.49
CA GLU A 10 -17.12 -12.21 -19.22
C GLU A 10 -17.16 -10.69 -19.48
N ILE A 11 -16.88 -9.89 -18.44
CA ILE A 11 -16.81 -8.44 -18.51
C ILE A 11 -15.35 -7.98 -18.49
N ASN A 12 -15.02 -7.03 -19.35
CA ASN A 12 -13.68 -6.47 -19.49
C ASN A 12 -13.73 -4.97 -19.22
N GLY A 13 -12.81 -4.48 -18.39
CA GLY A 13 -12.72 -3.06 -18.07
C GLY A 13 -11.91 -2.80 -16.82
N VAL A 14 -11.65 -1.54 -16.53
CA VAL A 14 -11.00 -1.08 -15.30
C VAL A 14 -11.99 -0.20 -14.55
N VAL A 15 -12.23 -0.53 -13.29
CA VAL A 15 -13.05 0.27 -12.37
C VAL A 15 -12.09 1.04 -11.48
N LEU A 16 -12.15 2.37 -11.50
CA LEU A 16 -11.43 3.22 -10.56
C LEU A 16 -12.27 3.32 -9.28
N LEU A 17 -11.98 2.45 -8.32
CA LEU A 17 -12.68 2.45 -7.04
C LEU A 17 -12.02 3.46 -6.11
N ASP A 18 -12.79 4.37 -5.52
CA ASP A 18 -12.35 5.06 -4.31
C ASP A 18 -12.55 4.11 -3.11
N LYS A 19 -11.45 3.51 -2.63
CA LYS A 19 -11.47 2.53 -1.55
C LYS A 19 -11.66 3.26 -0.24
N ASP A 20 -12.68 2.87 0.52
CA ASP A 20 -12.87 3.38 1.87
C ASP A 20 -11.84 2.81 2.86
N THR A 21 -11.66 3.49 3.99
CA THR A 21 -10.82 3.05 5.11
C THR A 21 -11.41 1.82 5.81
N GLY A 22 -10.60 1.10 6.59
CA GLY A 22 -10.96 -0.14 7.28
C GLY A 22 -11.11 -1.38 6.38
N LEU A 23 -11.11 -1.22 5.06
CA LEU A 23 -11.19 -2.33 4.11
C LEU A 23 -9.81 -2.68 3.55
N SER A 24 -9.46 -3.97 3.59
CA SER A 24 -8.35 -4.47 2.78
C SER A 24 -8.66 -4.33 1.28
N SER A 25 -7.62 -4.09 0.48
CA SER A 25 -7.74 -4.01 -0.99
C SER A 25 -8.38 -5.27 -1.61
N ASN A 26 -8.12 -6.46 -1.07
CA ASN A 26 -8.77 -7.68 -1.55
C ASN A 26 -10.27 -7.71 -1.19
N ALA A 27 -10.66 -7.27 0.00
CA ALA A 27 -12.08 -7.18 0.37
C ALA A 27 -12.83 -6.22 -0.56
N ALA A 28 -12.24 -5.06 -0.86
CA ALA A 28 -12.77 -4.09 -1.82
C ALA A 28 -12.89 -4.69 -3.23
N LEU A 29 -11.85 -5.36 -3.72
CA LEU A 29 -11.86 -6.12 -4.98
C LEU A 29 -13.01 -7.14 -5.04
N GLN A 30 -13.23 -7.93 -3.98
CA GLN A 30 -14.30 -8.93 -3.98
C GLN A 30 -15.70 -8.29 -4.02
N LYS A 31 -15.90 -7.13 -3.37
CA LYS A 31 -17.15 -6.37 -3.47
C LYS A 31 -17.41 -5.93 -4.92
N VAL A 32 -16.43 -5.31 -5.58
CA VAL A 32 -16.54 -4.89 -6.99
C VAL A 32 -16.81 -6.10 -7.90
N LYS A 33 -16.04 -7.18 -7.74
CA LYS A 33 -16.23 -8.42 -8.51
C LYS A 33 -17.66 -8.96 -8.39
N ARG A 34 -18.23 -8.94 -7.18
CA ARG A 34 -19.61 -9.38 -6.91
C ARG A 34 -20.64 -8.45 -7.54
N LEU A 35 -20.47 -7.13 -7.42
CA LEU A 35 -21.40 -6.14 -7.98
C LEU A 35 -21.52 -6.24 -9.50
N PHE A 36 -20.39 -6.44 -10.20
CA PHE A 36 -20.39 -6.65 -11.65
C PHE A 36 -20.67 -8.09 -12.07
N PHE A 37 -20.84 -9.01 -11.12
CA PHE A 37 -20.87 -10.45 -11.32
C PHE A 37 -19.72 -10.93 -12.21
N ALA A 38 -18.52 -10.35 -12.06
CA ALA A 38 -17.41 -10.57 -12.96
C ALA A 38 -16.75 -11.93 -12.71
N LYS A 39 -16.45 -12.67 -13.78
CA LYS A 39 -15.78 -13.98 -13.69
C LYS A 39 -14.36 -13.88 -13.12
N LYS A 40 -13.61 -12.86 -13.55
CA LYS A 40 -12.21 -12.60 -13.17
C LYS A 40 -12.06 -11.13 -12.77
N ALA A 41 -11.31 -10.88 -11.70
CA ALA A 41 -10.95 -9.54 -11.26
C ALA A 41 -9.59 -9.54 -10.55
N GLY A 42 -8.87 -8.41 -10.55
CA GLY A 42 -7.66 -8.16 -9.79
C GLY A 42 -7.43 -6.66 -9.58
N HIS A 43 -6.66 -6.28 -8.56
CA HIS A 43 -6.30 -4.87 -8.32
C HIS A 43 -4.86 -4.58 -8.76
N THR A 44 -4.51 -3.31 -8.94
CA THR A 44 -3.22 -2.88 -9.54
C THR A 44 -2.23 -2.26 -8.55
N GLY A 45 -2.47 -2.48 -7.26
CA GLY A 45 -1.63 -2.03 -6.15
C GLY A 45 -2.44 -2.20 -4.87
N ALA A 46 -1.82 -2.61 -3.77
CA ALA A 46 -2.54 -2.69 -2.51
C ALA A 46 -2.48 -1.32 -1.82
N LEU A 47 -3.62 -0.85 -1.34
CA LEU A 47 -3.74 0.16 -0.30
C LEU A 47 -3.97 -0.55 1.04
N ASP A 48 -3.29 -0.08 2.07
CA ASP A 48 -3.46 -0.56 3.44
C ASP A 48 -4.89 -0.31 3.95
N PRO A 49 -5.35 -1.05 4.97
CA PRO A 49 -6.70 -0.86 5.51
C PRO A 49 -6.97 0.58 5.96
N LEU A 50 -6.02 1.23 6.64
CA LEU A 50 -6.14 2.62 7.09
C LEU A 50 -6.28 3.62 5.94
N ALA A 51 -5.68 3.33 4.78
CA ALA A 51 -5.64 4.26 3.66
C ALA A 51 -6.98 4.27 2.91
N SER A 52 -7.38 5.43 2.37
CA SER A 52 -8.43 5.54 1.36
C SER A 52 -7.86 5.93 -0.01
N GLY A 53 -8.71 6.03 -1.02
CA GLY A 53 -8.34 6.56 -2.33
C GLY A 53 -8.36 5.53 -3.45
N ILE A 54 -7.78 5.91 -4.58
CA ILE A 54 -7.95 5.20 -5.85
C ILE A 54 -7.30 3.81 -5.80
N LEU A 55 -8.13 2.78 -5.99
CA LEU A 55 -7.76 1.38 -6.17
C LEU A 55 -8.28 0.88 -7.52
N PRO A 56 -7.46 0.88 -8.59
CA PRO A 56 -7.92 0.36 -9.88
C PRO A 56 -8.18 -1.14 -9.82
N ILE A 57 -9.40 -1.53 -10.20
CA ILE A 57 -9.87 -2.91 -10.27
C ILE A 57 -10.04 -3.32 -11.72
N CYS A 58 -9.14 -4.18 -12.20
CA CYS A 58 -9.23 -4.77 -13.53
C CYS A 58 -10.20 -5.95 -13.54
N LEU A 59 -11.16 -5.95 -14.47
CA LEU A 59 -12.12 -7.02 -14.70
C LEU A 59 -11.77 -7.80 -15.99
N GLY A 60 -11.95 -9.12 -15.97
CA GLY A 60 -11.79 -9.97 -17.14
C GLY A 60 -10.39 -9.88 -17.76
N GLN A 61 -10.34 -9.65 -19.07
CA GLN A 61 -9.10 -9.52 -19.84
C GLN A 61 -8.26 -8.31 -19.45
N ALA A 62 -8.85 -7.25 -18.85
CA ALA A 62 -8.08 -6.09 -18.37
C ALA A 62 -7.08 -6.46 -17.27
N THR A 63 -7.25 -7.61 -16.60
CA THR A 63 -6.25 -8.12 -15.66
C THR A 63 -4.89 -8.41 -16.32
N LYS A 64 -4.83 -8.56 -17.65
CA LYS A 64 -3.57 -8.73 -18.39
C LYS A 64 -2.73 -7.45 -18.43
N VAL A 65 -3.34 -6.27 -18.31
CA VAL A 65 -2.63 -4.98 -18.32
C VAL A 65 -2.36 -4.45 -16.91
N ALA A 66 -2.74 -5.18 -15.85
CA ALA A 66 -2.52 -4.77 -14.46
C ALA A 66 -1.03 -4.55 -14.12
N GLY A 67 -0.12 -5.24 -14.81
CA GLY A 67 1.32 -5.08 -14.64
C GLY A 67 1.83 -3.67 -15.00
N PHE A 68 1.25 -3.02 -16.02
CA PHE A 68 1.63 -1.66 -16.39
C PHE A 68 1.21 -0.66 -15.30
N LEU A 69 -0.01 -0.79 -14.79
CA LEU A 69 -0.52 0.07 -13.72
C LEU A 69 0.21 -0.15 -12.39
N LEU A 70 0.70 -1.36 -12.13
CA LEU A 70 1.56 -1.65 -10.97
C LEU A 70 2.90 -0.90 -11.03
N ALA A 71 3.46 -0.71 -12.23
CA ALA A 71 4.74 -0.04 -12.45
C ALA A 71 4.64 1.49 -12.53
N ASP A 72 3.44 2.03 -12.69
CA ASP A 72 3.20 3.47 -12.86
C ASP A 72 3.54 4.29 -11.60
N ASP A 73 3.58 5.62 -11.71
CA ASP A 73 3.78 6.50 -10.57
C ASP A 73 2.51 6.62 -9.70
N LYS A 74 2.70 6.95 -8.42
CA LYS A 74 1.60 7.16 -7.47
C LYS A 74 1.82 8.43 -6.67
N ARG A 75 0.71 9.11 -6.38
CA ARG A 75 0.68 10.29 -5.50
C ARG A 75 -0.13 9.96 -4.26
N TYR A 76 0.36 10.40 -3.11
CA TYR A 76 -0.26 10.19 -1.82
C TYR A 76 -0.43 11.52 -1.10
N PHE A 77 -1.48 11.60 -0.29
CA PHE A 77 -1.62 12.61 0.75
C PHE A 77 -1.44 11.89 2.09
N VAL A 78 -0.50 12.35 2.91
CA VAL A 78 -0.14 11.67 4.16
C VAL A 78 -0.07 12.67 5.30
N ARG A 79 -0.37 12.21 6.51
CA ARG A 79 -0.12 12.92 7.76
C ARG A 79 0.59 11.96 8.71
N GLY A 80 1.73 12.39 9.24
CA GLY A 80 2.49 11.63 10.24
C GLY A 80 2.31 12.20 11.64
N GLN A 81 2.54 11.36 12.66
CA GLN A 81 2.64 11.79 14.06
C GLN A 81 4.12 11.73 14.47
N LEU A 82 4.72 12.89 14.75
CA LEU A 82 6.07 12.93 15.31
C LEU A 82 6.08 12.47 16.77
N GLY A 83 7.23 11.96 17.20
CA GLY A 83 7.45 11.52 18.57
C GLY A 83 6.87 10.15 18.93
N GLN A 84 6.19 9.45 18.02
CA GLN A 84 5.68 8.09 18.25
C GLN A 84 6.13 7.15 17.13
N ILE A 85 6.62 5.97 17.51
CA ILE A 85 6.99 4.90 16.59
C ILE A 85 6.12 3.69 16.91
N THR A 86 5.51 3.11 15.89
CA THR A 86 4.68 1.91 15.99
C THR A 86 5.32 0.72 15.27
N ASP A 87 4.92 -0.49 15.64
CA ASP A 87 5.42 -1.73 15.03
C ASP A 87 4.99 -1.94 13.56
N THR A 88 3.90 -1.29 13.13
CA THR A 88 3.40 -1.31 11.75
C THR A 88 3.85 -0.11 10.92
N ALA A 89 4.52 0.88 11.54
CA ALA A 89 4.84 2.18 10.95
C ALA A 89 3.61 3.01 10.53
N ASP A 90 2.45 2.71 11.11
CA ASP A 90 1.22 3.46 10.92
C ASP A 90 0.41 3.61 12.22
N ALA A 91 -0.75 4.26 12.15
CA ALA A 91 -1.61 4.54 13.31
C ALA A 91 -2.41 3.32 13.82
N GLU A 92 -2.43 2.19 13.09
CA GLU A 92 -3.12 0.97 13.53
C GLU A 92 -2.22 0.07 14.41
N GLY A 93 -0.91 0.34 14.43
CA GLY A 93 0.08 -0.40 15.20
C GLY A 93 0.10 -0.06 16.69
N LYS A 94 0.85 -0.87 17.44
CA LYS A 94 1.15 -0.60 18.85
C LYS A 94 2.33 0.34 18.94
N VAL A 95 2.23 1.36 19.79
CA VAL A 95 3.36 2.25 20.09
C VAL A 95 4.46 1.43 20.78
N ILE A 96 5.64 1.42 20.17
CA ILE A 96 6.83 0.73 20.68
C ILE A 96 7.86 1.71 21.25
N LYS A 97 7.78 2.99 20.88
CA LYS A 97 8.68 4.03 21.38
C LYS A 97 8.02 5.41 21.29
N THR A 98 8.26 6.23 22.31
CA THR A 98 7.85 7.63 22.36
C THR A 98 9.07 8.51 22.65
N GLN A 99 9.17 9.66 22.00
CA GLN A 99 10.24 10.65 22.21
C GLN A 99 9.68 12.07 22.15
N PRO A 100 10.22 13.01 22.96
CA PRO A 100 9.89 14.43 22.84
C PRO A 100 10.26 14.96 21.45
N PHE A 101 9.42 15.82 20.89
CA PHE A 101 9.61 16.41 19.55
C PHE A 101 9.29 17.91 19.52
N GLU A 102 8.91 18.49 20.66
CA GLU A 102 8.49 19.88 20.83
C GLU A 102 9.62 20.89 20.58
N HIS A 103 10.86 20.41 20.52
CA HIS A 103 12.04 21.22 20.19
C HIS A 103 12.21 21.43 18.68
N LEU A 104 11.47 20.70 17.84
CA LEU A 104 11.58 20.77 16.39
C LEU A 104 10.80 21.98 15.85
N THR A 105 11.37 22.63 14.83
CA THR A 105 10.77 23.75 14.11
C THR A 105 10.19 23.30 12.76
N ASP A 106 9.22 24.05 12.22
CA ASP A 106 8.66 23.78 10.87
C ASP A 106 9.76 23.75 9.80
N GLU A 107 10.75 24.65 9.92
CA GLU A 107 11.90 24.71 9.01
C GLU A 107 12.78 23.46 9.08
N GLU A 108 13.07 22.95 10.28
CA GLU A 108 13.83 21.70 10.45
C GLU A 108 13.08 20.50 9.86
N ILE A 109 11.76 20.43 10.05
CA ILE A 109 10.94 19.36 9.48
C ILE A 109 10.91 19.47 7.94
N ARG A 110 10.67 20.66 7.40
CA ARG A 110 10.68 20.90 5.95
C ARG A 110 12.02 20.48 5.35
N ASN A 111 13.12 20.94 5.93
CA ASN A 111 14.46 20.58 5.46
C ASN A 111 14.66 19.06 5.51
N ALA A 112 14.25 18.38 6.58
CA ALA A 112 14.34 16.92 6.67
C ALA A 112 13.51 16.20 5.60
N VAL A 113 12.31 16.71 5.29
CA VAL A 113 11.44 16.17 4.23
C VAL A 113 12.07 16.34 2.84
N ASP A 114 12.67 17.49 2.56
CA ASP A 114 13.28 17.78 1.26
C ASP A 114 14.43 16.82 0.90
N HIS A 115 15.13 16.27 1.90
CA HIS A 115 16.20 15.27 1.70
C HIS A 115 15.69 13.94 1.13
N PHE A 116 14.38 13.68 1.15
CA PHE A 116 13.81 12.46 0.58
C PHE A 116 13.53 12.57 -0.93
N VAL A 117 13.50 13.78 -1.50
CA VAL A 117 13.22 13.98 -2.93
C VAL A 117 14.39 13.47 -3.77
N GLY A 118 14.07 12.72 -4.84
CA GLY A 118 15.03 12.08 -5.73
C GLY A 118 15.19 10.58 -5.49
N ASP A 119 16.34 10.04 -5.88
CA ASP A 119 16.63 8.61 -5.81
C ASP A 119 17.16 8.23 -4.42
N ILE A 120 16.43 7.33 -3.75
CA ILE A 120 16.77 6.84 -2.41
C ILE A 120 16.78 5.31 -2.36
N LYS A 121 17.36 4.77 -1.29
CA LYS A 121 17.24 3.36 -0.94
C LYS A 121 16.31 3.21 0.26
N GLN A 122 15.21 2.48 0.08
CA GLN A 122 14.22 2.25 1.12
C GLN A 122 14.20 0.78 1.55
N VAL A 123 14.26 0.53 2.86
CA VAL A 123 14.01 -0.80 3.42
C VAL A 123 12.50 -0.98 3.57
N PRO A 124 11.87 -1.96 2.88
CA PRO A 124 10.44 -2.17 3.01
C PRO A 124 10.04 -2.60 4.43
N PRO A 125 8.85 -2.24 4.94
CA PRO A 125 8.40 -2.67 6.27
C PRO A 125 8.10 -4.17 6.32
N MET A 126 8.11 -4.73 7.54
CA MET A 126 7.77 -6.14 7.79
C MET A 126 6.30 -6.41 7.47
N TYR A 127 5.43 -5.46 7.81
CA TYR A 127 4.03 -5.47 7.42
C TYR A 127 3.88 -5.05 5.95
N SER A 128 4.28 -5.92 5.03
CA SER A 128 4.14 -5.68 3.58
C SER A 128 3.69 -6.93 2.82
N ALA A 129 3.12 -6.70 1.63
CA ALA A 129 2.69 -7.76 0.70
C ALA A 129 3.86 -8.42 -0.06
N LEU A 130 5.09 -7.93 0.13
CA LEU A 130 6.29 -8.52 -0.44
C LEU A 130 6.43 -9.97 -0.01
N LYS A 131 7.04 -10.81 -0.85
CA LYS A 131 7.23 -12.22 -0.55
C LYS A 131 8.71 -12.53 -0.35
N LYS A 132 9.00 -13.39 0.62
CA LYS A 132 10.26 -14.12 0.77
C LYS A 132 9.93 -15.61 0.77
N ASP A 133 10.60 -16.38 -0.08
CA ASP A 133 10.38 -17.83 -0.23
C ASP A 133 8.91 -18.22 -0.44
N GLY A 134 8.17 -17.40 -1.20
CA GLY A 134 6.75 -17.61 -1.51
C GLY A 134 5.77 -17.13 -0.44
N GLN A 135 6.24 -16.78 0.77
CA GLN A 135 5.40 -16.30 1.87
C GLN A 135 5.40 -14.76 1.97
N PRO A 136 4.21 -14.11 2.07
CA PRO A 136 4.14 -12.66 2.32
C PRO A 136 4.73 -12.24 3.67
N LEU A 137 5.45 -11.12 3.72
CA LEU A 137 6.16 -10.65 4.92
C LEU A 137 5.21 -10.33 6.08
N TYR A 138 4.04 -9.76 5.81
CA TYR A 138 3.05 -9.48 6.85
C TYR A 138 2.61 -10.75 7.62
N LYS A 139 2.69 -11.94 6.99
CA LYS A 139 2.38 -13.20 7.68
C LYS A 139 3.47 -13.58 8.68
N LEU A 140 4.73 -13.34 8.34
CA LEU A 140 5.88 -13.57 9.22
C LEU A 140 5.87 -12.55 10.38
N ALA A 141 5.57 -11.28 10.07
CA ALA A 141 5.45 -10.22 11.07
C ALA A 141 4.41 -10.57 12.16
N ARG A 142 3.23 -11.08 11.76
CA ARG A 142 2.18 -11.54 12.68
C ARG A 142 2.57 -12.76 13.53
N GLN A 143 3.59 -13.50 13.12
CA GLN A 143 4.17 -14.60 13.89
C GLN A 143 5.30 -14.12 14.82
N GLY A 144 5.60 -12.82 14.84
CA GLY A 144 6.73 -12.24 15.58
C GLY A 144 8.09 -12.53 14.94
N ILE A 145 8.12 -12.98 13.68
CA ILE A 145 9.36 -13.30 12.97
C ILE A 145 9.81 -12.06 12.21
N GLU A 146 10.95 -11.50 12.61
CA GLU A 146 11.62 -10.44 11.88
C GLU A 146 12.66 -11.01 10.92
N ILE A 147 12.73 -10.42 9.72
CA ILE A 147 13.72 -10.80 8.72
C ILE A 147 14.46 -9.57 8.20
N ASP A 148 15.74 -9.79 7.88
CA ASP A 148 16.49 -8.81 7.11
C ASP A 148 15.92 -8.70 5.68
N ARG A 149 15.87 -7.46 5.19
CA ARG A 149 15.25 -7.06 3.92
C ARG A 149 16.22 -6.10 3.22
N PRO A 150 16.73 -6.45 2.02
CA PRO A 150 17.60 -5.54 1.31
C PRO A 150 16.84 -4.26 0.94
N ALA A 151 17.51 -3.12 1.11
CA ALA A 151 17.01 -1.83 0.66
C ALA A 151 16.84 -1.84 -0.87
N ARG A 152 15.79 -1.17 -1.35
CA ARG A 152 15.42 -1.14 -2.77
C ARG A 152 15.44 0.30 -3.29
N PRO A 153 15.80 0.51 -4.56
CA PRO A 153 15.73 1.84 -5.15
C PRO A 153 14.27 2.30 -5.22
N VAL A 154 14.03 3.54 -4.84
CA VAL A 154 12.75 4.25 -4.97
C VAL A 154 13.08 5.67 -5.40
N THR A 155 12.26 6.24 -6.28
CA THR A 155 12.37 7.64 -6.69
C THR A 155 11.17 8.40 -6.13
N ILE A 156 11.43 9.46 -5.37
CA ILE A 156 10.40 10.40 -4.92
C ILE A 156 10.47 11.62 -5.84
N HIS A 157 9.51 11.73 -6.75
CA HIS A 157 9.50 12.79 -7.77
C HIS A 157 9.31 14.19 -7.19
N ASN A 158 8.45 14.31 -6.17
CA ASN A 158 8.13 15.57 -5.52
C ASN A 158 7.49 15.32 -4.15
N ILE A 159 7.70 16.23 -3.21
CA ILE A 159 6.94 16.30 -1.96
C ILE A 159 6.38 17.71 -1.81
N ASP A 160 5.05 17.83 -1.83
CA ASP A 160 4.36 19.08 -1.54
C ASP A 160 4.18 19.19 -0.01
N TYR A 161 5.14 19.81 0.68
CA TYR A 161 5.09 19.97 2.14
C TYR A 161 4.00 20.96 2.56
N LEU A 162 3.03 20.49 3.36
CA LEU A 162 1.82 21.25 3.72
C LEU A 162 1.89 21.95 5.09
N GLY A 163 2.89 21.63 5.92
CA GLY A 163 3.08 22.18 7.26
C GLY A 163 3.32 21.10 8.32
N TYR A 164 3.92 21.53 9.42
CA TYR A 164 4.10 20.78 10.67
C TYR A 164 3.07 21.22 11.73
#